data_AF-A0A328TPN2-F1
#
_entry.id   AF-A0A328TPN2-F1
#
_cell.length_a   1.000
_cell.length_b   1.000
_cell.length_c   1.000
_cell.angle_alpha   90.00
_cell.angle_beta   90.00
_cell.angle_gamma   90.00
#
_symmetry.space_group_name_H-M   'P 1'
#
loop_
_entity.id
_entity.type
_entity.pdbx_description
1 polymer ?
#
loop_
_entity_poly.entity_id
_entity_poly.type
_entity_poly.pdbx_seq_one_letter_code
_entity_poly.pdbx_strand_id
1 'polypeptide(L)' 'MNATKRRFLPNLHSHRFWVESEKRFVTLRVTAKGMRVIDKKGIETVLVDLRTRGEKYLR' A
#
# COMPACT_ATOMS: atom_id res chain seq x y z
N MET A 1 38.72 -7.61 6.59
CA MET A 1 37.34 -7.35 7.04
C MET A 1 36.39 -8.00 6.04
N ASN A 2 35.79 -9.13 6.41
CA ASN A 2 34.89 -9.86 5.51
C ASN A 2 33.48 -9.31 5.69
N ALA A 3 33.09 -8.36 4.84
CA ALA A 3 31.74 -7.82 4.83
C ALA A 3 30.82 -8.71 3.97
N THR A 4 30.00 -9.54 4.62
CA THR A 4 28.99 -10.35 3.93
C THR A 4 27.86 -9.45 3.44
N LYS A 5 27.52 -9.55 2.15
CA LYS A 5 26.44 -8.75 1.55
C LYS A 5 25.09 -9.14 2.16
N ARG A 6 24.34 -8.15 2.67
CA ARG A 6 22.94 -8.31 3.10
C ARG A 6 22.02 -7.41 2.29
N ARG A 7 20.74 -7.78 2.20
CA ARG A 7 19.68 -6.96 1.59
C ARG A 7 18.73 -6.46 2.66
N PHE A 8 18.38 -5.18 2.60
CA PHE A 8 17.35 -4.60 3.46
C PHE A 8 16.06 -4.49 2.66
N LEU A 9 15.17 -5.45 2.89
CA LEU A 9 13.88 -5.45 2.21
C LEU A 9 12.88 -4.58 2.99
N PRO A 10 12.01 -3.84 2.30
CA PRO A 10 10.93 -3.12 2.96
C PRO A 10 9.94 -4.11 3.60
N ASN A 11 9.41 -3.73 4.76
CA ASN A 11 8.41 -4.53 5.47
C ASN A 11 7.04 -4.46 4.76
N LEU A 12 6.89 -5.21 3.67
CA LEU A 12 5.71 -5.23 2.81
C LEU A 12 4.70 -6.25 3.31
N HIS A 13 3.45 -5.83 3.50
CA HIS A 13 2.33 -6.67 3.92
C HIS A 13 1.14 -6.47 3.00
N SER A 14 0.38 -7.55 2.76
CA SER A 14 -0.89 -7.48 2.05
C SER A 14 -2.00 -7.16 3.04
N HIS A 15 -2.73 -6.07 2.82
CA HIS A 15 -3.83 -5.63 3.66
C HIS A 15 -5.06 -5.32 2.82
N ARG A 16 -6.25 -5.54 3.40
CA ARG A 16 -7.54 -5.28 2.75
C ARG A 16 -8.16 -4.03 3.33
N PHE A 17 -8.54 -3.11 2.46
CA PHE A 17 -9.19 -1.85 2.82
C PHE A 17 -10.61 -1.85 2.31
N TRP A 18 -11.55 -1.45 3.16
CA TRP A 18 -12.93 -1.21 2.73
C TRP A 18 -13.01 0.14 2.01
N VAL A 19 -13.65 0.17 0.85
CA VAL A 19 -13.86 1.38 0.05
C VAL A 19 -15.34 1.65 -0.01
N GLU A 20 -15.78 2.74 0.63
CA GLU A 20 -17.20 3.11 0.70
C GLU A 20 -17.78 3.42 -0.68
N SER A 21 -17.05 4.17 -1.51
CA SER A 21 -17.48 4.53 -2.88
C SER A 21 -17.81 3.32 -3.76
N GLU A 22 -17.13 2.19 -3.56
CA GLU A 22 -17.29 0.98 -4.39
C GLU A 22 -17.97 -0.17 -3.63
N LYS A 23 -18.29 0.03 -2.34
CA LYS A 23 -18.84 -0.96 -1.41
C LYS A 23 -18.13 -2.32 -1.47
N ARG A 24 -16.80 -2.31 -1.56
CA ARG A 24 -15.97 -3.52 -1.68
C ARG A 24 -14.66 -3.41 -0.93
N PHE A 25 -14.04 -4.56 -0.71
CA PHE A 25 -12.67 -4.64 -0.21
C PHE A 25 -11.68 -4.56 -1.37
N VAL A 26 -10.65 -3.72 -1.20
CA VAL A 26 -9.51 -3.64 -2.11
C VAL A 26 -8.27 -4.15 -1.39
N THR A 27 -7.49 -5.01 -2.06
CA THR A 27 -6.25 -5.54 -1.48
C THR A 27 -5.05 -4.74 -1.99
N LEU A 28 -4.27 -4.18 -1.07
CA LEU A 28 -3.04 -3.44 -1.36
C LEU A 28 -1.85 -4.08 -0.66
N ARG A 29 -0.71 -4.11 -1.35
CA ARG A 29 0.57 -4.48 -0.75
C ARG A 29 1.26 -3.21 -0.27
N VAL A 30 1.25 -2.99 1.04
CA VAL A 30 1.67 -1.74 1.68
C VAL A 30 2.72 -2.02 2.75
N THR A 31 3.55 -1.01 3.02
CA THR A 31 4.43 -1.03 4.19
C THR A 31 3.71 -0.48 5.41
N ALA A 32 4.25 -0.71 6.60
CA ALA A 32 3.71 -0.12 7.84
C ALA A 32 3.63 1.42 7.79
N LYS A 33 4.58 2.08 7.11
CA LYS A 33 4.51 3.53 6.87
C LYS A 33 3.38 3.89 5.90
N GLY A 34 3.17 3.07 4.86
CA GLY A 34 2.07 3.23 3.92
C GLY A 34 0.70 3.16 4.59
N MET A 35 0.50 2.22 5.52
CA MET A 35 -0.74 2.12 6.30
C MET A 35 -1.04 3.44 7.05
N ARG A 36 -0.05 4.01 7.76
CA ARG A 36 -0.23 5.30 8.45
C ARG A 36 -0.57 6.46 7.53
N VAL A 37 -0.07 6.44 6.28
CA VAL A 37 -0.40 7.47 5.29
C VAL A 37 -1.84 7.32 4.82
N ILE A 38 -2.31 6.09 4.63
CA ILE A 38 -3.71 5.79 4.29
C ILE A 38 -4.64 6.25 5.42
N ASP A 39 -4.30 5.93 6.67
CA ASP A 39 -5.11 6.34 7.83
C ASP A 39 -5.21 7.86 7.94
N LYS A 40 -4.11 8.59 7.63
CA LYS A 40 -4.08 10.06 7.70
C LYS A 40 -4.81 10.74 6.54
N LYS A 41 -4.69 10.24 5.31
CA LYS A 41 -5.21 10.89 4.08
C LYS A 41 -6.57 10.34 3.63
N GLY A 42 -6.98 9.19 4.15
CA GLY A 42 -8.11 8.40 3.65
C GLY A 42 -7.72 7.51 2.46
N ILE A 43 -8.43 6.39 2.33
CA ILE A 43 -8.18 5.40 1.27
C ILE A 43 -8.55 5.93 -0.12
N GLU A 44 -9.60 6.72 -0.25
CA GLU A 44 -10.09 7.20 -1.55
C GLU A 44 -9.08 8.11 -2.25
N THR A 45 -8.53 9.08 -1.52
CA THR A 45 -7.47 9.97 -2.02
C THR A 45 -6.27 9.17 -2.52
N VAL A 46 -5.86 8.15 -1.77
CA VAL A 46 -4.71 7.30 -2.13
C VAL A 46 -5.03 6.47 -3.38
N LEU A 47 -6.24 5.95 -3.53
CA LEU A 47 -6.66 5.20 -4.72
C LEU A 47 -6.70 6.09 -5.97
N VAL A 48 -7.14 7.34 -5.86
CA VAL A 48 -7.06 8.32 -6.97
C VAL A 48 -5.61 8.54 -7.39
N ASP A 49 -4.72 8.78 -6.41
CA ASP A 49 -3.30 9.00 -6.67
C ASP A 49 -2.64 7.77 -7.31
N LEU A 50 -3.01 6.56 -6.87
CA LEU A 50 -2.55 5.30 -7.46
C LEU A 50 -3.05 5.11 -8.89
N ARG A 51 -4.31 5.45 -9.17
CA ARG A 51 -4.86 5.40 -10.54
C ARG A 51 -4.15 6.37 -11.48
N THR A 52 -3.84 7.59 -11.04
CA THR A 52 -3.08 8.56 -11.83
C THR A 52 -1.68 8.05 -12.16
N ARG A 53 -1.07 7.28 -11.25
CA ARG A 53 0.24 6.63 -11.48
C ARG A 53 0.15 5.37 -12.34
N GLY A 54 -1.05 4.90 -12.67
CA GLY A 54 -1.26 3.67 -13.45
C GLY A 54 -1.01 2.38 -12.68
N GLU A 55 -0.91 2.45 -11.35
CA GLU A 55 -0.63 1.30 -10.49
C GLU A 55 -1.87 0.41 -10.35
N LYS A 56 -1.67 -0.90 -10.51
CA LYS A 56 -2.76 -1.88 -10.41
C LYS A 56 -2.89 -2.39 -8.99
N TYR A 57 -4.11 -2.39 -8.48
CA TYR A 57 -4.48 -3.03 -7.22
C TYR A 57 -5.50 -4.13 -7.48
N LEU A 58 -5.51 -5.13 -6.58
CA LEU A 58 -6.45 -6.23 -6.65
C LEU A 58 -7.81 -5.76 -6.11
N ARG A 59 -8.85 -6.00 -6.92
CA ARG A 59 -10.23 -5.63 -6.65
C ARG A 59 -11.02 -6.81 -6.10
#